data_AF-A0A1Y1LZ48-F1
#
_entry.id   AF-A0A1Y1LZ48-F1
#
_cell.length_a   1.000
_cell.length_b   1.000
_cell.length_c   1.000
_cell.angle_alpha   90.00
_cell.angle_beta   90.00
_cell.angle_gamma   90.00
#
_symmetry.space_group_name_H-M   'P 1'
#
loop_
_entity.id
_entity.type
_entity.pdbx_description
1 polymer ?
#
loop_
_entity_poly.entity_id
_entity_poly.type
_entity_poly.pdbx_seq_one_letter_code
_entity_poly.pdbx_strand_id
1 'polypeptide(L)'
;MALLQKLLNKSFFESVLNQYYKQNVAINNVHITNDVSPAGESFCSTLSRIKVDYSFDDGGGQRTLWMVCKSCPEDEYQAGFVREMKMFDCELEMYGNIIPLLSRLDYREKMSPIAYWFCSAPLPMMLLEDLSAVNYKLTERRRVALHEKVRADCGVEVRLSVHSTGSECLTT
;
A
#
# COMPACT_ATOMS: atom_id res chain seq x y z
N MET A 1 13.78 10.86 -9.77
CA MET A 1 14.11 10.64 -8.35
C MET A 1 13.89 11.87 -7.47
N ALA A 2 14.05 13.10 -7.98
CA ALA A 2 14.15 14.31 -7.14
C ALA A 2 12.85 14.77 -6.46
N LEU A 3 11.67 14.55 -7.05
CA LEU A 3 10.42 15.13 -6.53
C LEU A 3 9.84 14.31 -5.36
N LEU A 4 9.80 12.99 -5.50
CA LEU A 4 9.34 12.08 -4.45
C LEU A 4 10.21 12.19 -3.20
N GLN A 5 11.54 12.14 -3.35
CA GLN A 5 12.46 12.27 -2.22
C GLN A 5 12.38 13.65 -1.53
N LYS A 6 12.11 14.71 -2.29
CA LYS A 6 11.88 16.05 -1.73
C LYS A 6 10.58 16.13 -0.92
N LEU A 7 9.56 15.38 -1.33
CA LEU A 7 8.26 15.33 -0.66
C LEU A 7 8.31 14.44 0.60
N LEU A 8 9.02 13.31 0.55
CA LEU A 8 9.19 12.37 1.67
C LEU A 8 10.22 12.88 2.70
N ASN A 9 9.90 13.99 3.35
CA ASN A 9 10.74 14.61 4.37
C ASN A 9 10.11 14.51 5.77
N LYS A 10 10.83 15.00 6.78
CA LYS A 10 10.42 14.96 8.19
C LYS A 10 9.03 15.59 8.43
N SER A 11 8.80 16.80 7.93
CA SER A 11 7.54 17.53 8.18
C SER A 11 6.35 16.87 7.48
N PHE A 12 6.57 16.24 6.33
CA PHE A 12 5.55 15.42 5.68
C PHE A 12 5.12 14.24 6.58
N PHE A 13 6.07 13.47 7.13
CA PHE A 13 5.73 12.36 8.02
C PHE A 13 5.09 12.83 9.34
N GLU A 14 5.51 13.96 9.89
CA GLU A 14 4.85 14.58 11.05
C GLU A 14 3.37 14.86 10.72
N SER A 15 3.10 15.52 9.59
CA SER A 15 1.72 15.81 9.17
C SER A 15 0.88 14.54 8.99
N VAL A 16 1.44 13.53 8.34
CA VAL A 16 0.75 12.25 8.09
C VAL A 16 0.43 11.54 9.40
N LEU A 17 1.43 11.37 10.27
CA LEU A 17 1.25 10.64 11.53
C LEU A 17 0.39 11.41 12.53
N ASN A 18 0.47 12.74 12.54
CA ASN A 18 -0.43 13.58 13.33
C ASN A 18 -1.89 13.37 12.92
N GLN A 19 -2.15 13.36 11.62
CA GLN A 19 -3.49 13.12 11.10
C GLN A 19 -3.97 11.69 11.38
N TYR A 20 -3.07 10.71 11.34
CA TYR A 20 -3.40 9.30 11.58
C TYR A 20 -3.69 9.03 13.07
N TYR A 21 -2.77 9.39 13.97
CA TYR A 21 -2.90 9.13 15.41
C TYR A 21 -3.79 10.13 16.15
N LYS A 22 -4.15 11.26 15.52
CA LYS A 22 -4.90 12.37 16.15
C LYS A 22 -4.19 12.93 17.40
N GLN A 23 -2.86 12.90 17.39
CA GLN A 23 -1.99 13.39 18.46
C GLN A 23 -0.73 13.99 17.82
N ASN A 24 -0.04 14.89 18.53
CA ASN A 24 1.23 15.41 18.06
C ASN A 24 2.34 14.34 18.13
N VAL A 25 3.05 14.22 17.02
CA VAL A 25 4.11 13.25 16.76
C VAL A 25 5.36 14.02 16.33
N ALA A 26 6.45 13.82 17.05
CA ALA A 26 7.77 14.30 16.66
C ALA A 26 8.51 13.20 15.91
N ILE A 27 9.01 13.52 14.72
CA ILE A 27 9.81 12.57 13.94
C ILE A 27 11.29 12.73 14.30
N ASN A 28 11.91 11.65 14.77
CA ASN A 28 13.31 11.65 15.19
C ASN A 28 14.23 11.29 14.04
N ASN A 29 13.86 10.29 13.23
CA ASN A 29 14.65 9.86 12.09
C ASN A 29 13.77 9.29 10.98
N VAL A 30 14.22 9.44 9.74
CA VAL A 30 13.57 8.88 8.54
C VAL A 30 14.64 8.23 7.68
N HIS A 31 14.44 6.96 7.36
CA HIS A 31 15.32 6.21 6.48
C HIS A 31 14.53 5.60 5.33
N ILE A 32 14.93 5.88 4.10
CA ILE A 32 14.23 5.44 2.88
C ILE A 32 15.17 4.55 2.07
N THR A 33 14.68 3.36 1.70
CA THR A 33 15.37 2.39 0.85
C THR A 33 14.51 2.01 -0.33
N ASN A 34 15.07 2.06 -1.53
CA ASN A 34 14.34 1.72 -2.77
C ASN A 34 14.34 0.22 -3.09
N ASP A 35 14.99 -0.61 -2.27
CA ASP A 35 15.12 -2.06 -2.48
C ASP A 35 13.96 -2.87 -1.88
N VAL A 36 12.74 -2.62 -2.34
CA VAL A 36 11.55 -3.37 -1.86
C VAL A 36 11.39 -4.70 -2.62
N SER A 37 11.90 -4.79 -3.84
CA SER A 37 11.74 -5.95 -4.71
C SER A 37 12.91 -6.00 -5.73
N PRO A 38 13.34 -7.20 -6.18
CA PRO A 38 14.38 -7.34 -7.18
C PRO A 38 14.06 -6.54 -8.46
N ALA A 39 15.11 -6.05 -9.13
CA ALA A 39 14.98 -5.35 -10.40
C ALA A 39 14.16 -6.18 -11.41
N GLY A 40 13.09 -5.60 -11.97
CA GLY A 40 12.23 -6.24 -12.96
C GLY A 40 10.91 -6.83 -12.44
N GLU A 41 10.67 -6.83 -11.13
CA GLU A 41 9.41 -7.35 -10.56
C GLU A 41 8.27 -6.32 -10.49
N SER A 42 8.57 -5.02 -10.54
CA SER A 42 7.58 -3.94 -10.51
C SER A 42 7.69 -3.06 -11.76
N PHE A 43 6.75 -3.23 -12.70
CA PHE A 43 6.64 -2.43 -13.92
C PHE A 43 5.68 -1.24 -13.74
N CYS A 44 4.61 -1.42 -12.99
CA CYS A 44 3.52 -0.45 -12.87
C CYS A 44 3.68 0.52 -11.69
N SER A 45 4.75 0.41 -10.90
CA SER A 45 4.96 1.25 -9.72
C SER A 45 6.41 1.26 -9.27
N THR A 46 6.79 2.34 -8.60
CA THR A 46 8.01 2.40 -7.79
C THR A 46 7.65 2.21 -6.33
N LEU A 47 8.32 1.25 -5.67
CA LEU A 47 8.16 0.95 -4.26
C LEU A 47 9.41 1.40 -3.50
N SER A 48 9.22 2.16 -2.42
CA SER A 48 10.27 2.55 -1.48
C SER A 48 9.86 2.13 -0.07
N ARG A 49 10.71 1.39 0.61
CA ARG A 49 10.53 1.04 2.03
C ARG A 49 11.04 2.19 2.89
N ILE A 50 10.26 2.52 3.92
CA ILE A 50 10.49 3.67 4.78
C ILE A 50 10.47 3.21 6.23
N LYS A 51 11.53 3.53 6.96
CA LYS A 51 11.59 3.40 8.42
C LYS A 51 11.49 4.80 9.03
N VAL A 52 10.52 5.00 9.90
CA VAL A 52 10.31 6.25 10.61
C VAL A 52 10.42 5.99 12.10
N ASP A 53 11.37 6.64 12.76
CA ASP A 53 11.47 6.65 14.20
C ASP A 53 10.81 7.91 14.75
N TYR A 54 9.85 7.77 15.67
CA TYR A 54 9.00 8.85 16.15
C TYR A 54 8.73 8.74 17.66
N SER A 55 8.27 9.83 18.27
CA SER A 55 7.84 9.88 19.67
C SER A 55 6.61 10.74 19.82
N PHE A 56 5.84 10.47 20.88
CA PHE A 56 4.69 11.27 21.28
C PHE A 56 5.11 12.24 22.40
N ASP A 57 4.36 13.34 22.54
CA ASP A 57 4.56 14.34 23.60
C ASP A 57 4.11 13.84 24.99
N ASP A 58 3.60 12.63 25.09
CA ASP A 58 3.13 12.00 26.33
C ASP A 58 4.27 11.47 27.23
N GLY A 59 5.52 11.72 26.86
CA GLY A 59 6.71 11.19 27.55
C GLY A 59 6.99 9.72 27.22
N GLY A 60 6.28 9.13 26.25
CA GLY A 60 6.57 7.81 25.74
C GLY A 60 7.94 7.73 25.05
N GLY A 61 8.61 6.59 25.21
CA GLY A 61 9.88 6.32 24.54
C GLY A 61 9.76 6.29 23.01
N GLN A 62 10.92 6.31 22.34
CA GLN A 62 11.02 6.26 20.88
C GLN A 62 10.35 4.98 20.32
N ARG A 63 9.52 5.17 19.28
CA ARG A 63 8.83 4.11 18.53
C ARG A 63 9.35 4.08 17.10
N THR A 64 9.23 2.93 16.45
CA THR A 64 9.59 2.74 15.04
C THR A 64 8.38 2.28 14.26
N LEU A 65 8.17 2.88 13.09
CA LEU A 65 7.14 2.50 12.11
C LEU A 65 7.80 2.14 10.78
N TRP A 66 7.37 1.02 10.20
CA TRP A 66 7.77 0.60 8.86
C TRP A 66 6.62 0.79 7.89
N MET A 67 6.91 1.45 6.77
CA MET A 67 5.96 1.76 5.71
C MET A 67 6.55 1.41 4.35
N VAL A 68 5.66 1.25 3.38
CA VAL A 68 5.99 1.19 1.95
C VAL A 68 5.32 2.36 1.26
N CYS A 69 6.11 3.20 0.61
CA CYS A 69 5.63 4.20 -0.32
C CYS A 69 5.51 3.57 -1.70
N LYS A 70 4.30 3.56 -2.24
CA LYS A 70 4.03 3.18 -3.63
C LYS A 70 3.72 4.43 -4.43
N SER A 71 4.40 4.60 -5.56
CA SER A 71 4.25 5.78 -6.41
C SER A 71 4.30 5.41 -7.89
N CYS A 72 3.75 6.27 -8.73
CA CYS A 72 3.82 6.13 -10.18
C CYS A 72 5.29 6.02 -10.63
N PRO A 73 5.62 5.12 -11.58
CA PRO A 73 6.99 5.00 -12.07
C PRO A 73 7.48 6.31 -12.69
N GLU A 74 8.79 6.52 -12.63
CA GLU A 74 9.42 7.74 -13.16
C GLU A 74 9.61 7.70 -14.69
N ASP A 75 9.73 6.50 -15.24
CA ASP A 75 9.82 6.29 -16.67
C ASP A 75 8.51 6.73 -17.34
N GLU A 76 8.62 7.62 -18.32
CA GLU A 76 7.45 8.26 -18.93
C GLU A 76 6.57 7.26 -19.68
N TYR A 77 7.16 6.24 -20.29
CA TYR A 77 6.42 5.19 -20.97
C TYR A 77 5.63 4.33 -19.98
N GLN A 78 6.28 3.88 -18.90
CA GLN A 78 5.60 3.16 -17.81
C GLN A 78 4.52 4.03 -17.15
N ALA A 79 4.80 5.30 -16.89
CA ALA A 79 3.85 6.23 -16.29
C ALA A 79 2.63 6.46 -17.20
N GLY A 80 2.86 6.58 -18.51
CA GLY A 80 1.80 6.67 -19.53
C GLY A 80 0.88 5.46 -19.50
N PHE A 81 1.46 4.25 -19.53
CA PHE A 81 0.72 3.00 -19.46
C PHE A 81 -0.10 2.88 -18.16
N VAL A 82 0.51 3.19 -17.02
CA VAL A 82 -0.13 3.13 -15.69
C VAL A 82 -1.32 4.11 -15.59
N ARG A 83 -1.20 5.30 -16.19
CA ARG A 83 -2.28 6.31 -16.25
C ARG A 83 -3.40 5.88 -17.18
N GLU A 84 -3.08 5.37 -18.37
CA GLU A 84 -4.07 4.88 -19.33
C GLU A 84 -4.93 3.77 -18.73
N MET A 85 -4.29 2.86 -18.00
CA MET A 85 -4.96 1.75 -17.31
C MET A 85 -5.61 2.16 -15.98
N LYS A 86 -5.53 3.44 -15.57
CA LYS A 86 -6.09 3.99 -14.32
C LYS A 86 -5.71 3.19 -13.08
N MET A 87 -4.51 2.62 -13.04
CA MET A 87 -4.12 1.69 -11.99
C MET A 87 -4.07 2.36 -10.61
N PHE A 88 -3.50 3.57 -10.54
CA PHE A 88 -3.48 4.31 -9.28
C PHE A 88 -4.86 4.82 -8.87
N ASP A 89 -5.71 5.23 -9.80
CA ASP A 89 -7.08 5.66 -9.48
C ASP A 89 -7.87 4.52 -8.83
N CYS A 90 -7.72 3.30 -9.38
CA CYS A 90 -8.32 2.10 -8.81
C CYS A 90 -7.80 1.81 -7.39
N GLU A 91 -6.48 1.93 -7.16
CA GLU A 91 -5.91 1.71 -5.82
C GLU A 91 -6.33 2.78 -4.81
N LEU A 92 -6.39 4.05 -5.23
CA LEU A 92 -6.87 5.14 -4.40
C LEU A 92 -8.35 4.93 -4.01
N GLU A 93 -9.19 4.52 -4.96
CA GLU A 93 -10.59 4.16 -4.70
C GLU A 93 -10.70 2.97 -3.74
N MET A 94 -9.84 1.96 -3.94
CA MET A 94 -9.82 0.75 -3.11
C MET A 94 -9.47 1.07 -1.66
N TYR A 95 -8.37 1.77 -1.40
CA TYR A 95 -7.96 2.11 -0.04
C TYR A 95 -8.76 3.25 0.58
N GLY A 96 -9.27 4.19 -0.23
CA GLY A 96 -10.04 5.33 0.24
C GLY A 96 -11.48 4.97 0.61
N ASN A 97 -12.14 4.11 -0.18
CA ASN A 97 -13.57 3.87 -0.09
C ASN A 97 -13.92 2.40 0.15
N ILE A 98 -13.41 1.49 -0.68
CA ILE A 98 -13.88 0.09 -0.70
C ILE A 98 -13.40 -0.70 0.53
N ILE A 99 -12.10 -0.70 0.82
CA ILE A 99 -11.51 -1.41 1.96
C ILE A 99 -12.10 -0.91 3.29
N PRO A 100 -12.25 0.39 3.56
CA PRO A 100 -12.91 0.86 4.77
C PRO A 100 -14.35 0.34 4.91
N LEU A 101 -15.11 0.26 3.82
CA LEU A 101 -16.46 -0.32 3.85
C LEU A 101 -16.43 -1.81 4.15
N LEU A 102 -15.50 -2.56 3.53
CA LEU A 102 -15.31 -3.99 3.79
C LEU A 102 -14.89 -4.25 5.24
N SER A 103 -14.05 -3.39 5.83
CA SER A 103 -13.60 -3.55 7.22
C SER A 103 -14.72 -3.44 8.26
N ARG A 104 -15.89 -2.92 7.88
CA ARG A 104 -17.09 -2.88 8.75
C ARG A 104 -17.83 -4.21 8.82
N LEU A 105 -17.62 -5.07 7.83
CA LEU A 105 -18.10 -6.44 7.89
C LEU A 105 -17.15 -7.15 8.87
N ASP A 106 -17.70 -7.67 9.96
CA ASP A 106 -16.94 -8.21 11.11
C ASP A 106 -16.13 -9.45 10.72
N TYR A 107 -15.01 -9.23 10.04
CA TYR A 107 -14.05 -10.24 9.66
C TYR A 107 -13.10 -10.46 10.83
N ARG A 108 -12.85 -11.73 11.16
CA ARG A 108 -11.87 -12.12 12.20
C ARG A 108 -10.43 -11.80 11.83
N GLU A 109 -10.19 -11.43 10.58
CA GLU A 109 -8.87 -11.36 9.96
C GLU A 109 -8.67 -10.03 9.23
N LYS A 110 -7.43 -9.52 9.29
CA LYS A 110 -7.03 -8.27 8.65
C LYS A 110 -6.92 -8.45 7.13
N MET A 111 -7.85 -7.84 6.39
CA MET A 111 -7.94 -8.02 4.93
C MET A 111 -7.03 -7.10 4.11
N SER A 112 -6.36 -6.12 4.70
CA SER A 112 -5.49 -5.22 3.94
C SER A 112 -4.39 -4.62 4.80
N PRO A 113 -3.29 -4.17 4.19
CA PRO A 113 -2.40 -3.21 4.82
C PRO A 113 -3.18 -1.99 5.31
N ILE A 114 -2.71 -1.39 6.39
CA ILE A 114 -3.16 -0.06 6.78
C ILE A 114 -2.64 0.95 5.75
N ALA A 115 -3.52 1.83 5.27
CA ALA A 115 -3.13 3.01 4.50
C ALA A 115 -3.00 4.21 5.44
N TYR A 116 -1.77 4.70 5.64
CA TYR A 116 -1.51 5.87 6.48
C TYR A 116 -1.83 7.17 5.76
N TRP A 117 -1.60 7.19 4.45
CA TRP A 117 -1.82 8.37 3.61
C TRP A 117 -1.87 7.99 2.14
N PHE A 118 -2.56 8.79 1.34
CA PHE A 118 -2.58 8.67 -0.10
C PHE A 118 -2.92 10.02 -0.74
N CYS A 119 -2.47 10.22 -1.97
CA CYS A 119 -2.79 11.41 -2.73
C CYS A 119 -2.74 11.15 -4.24
N SER A 120 -3.55 11.87 -5.00
CA SER A 120 -3.55 11.87 -6.46
C SER A 120 -2.68 12.97 -7.08
N ALA A 121 -2.35 14.03 -6.33
CA ALA A 121 -1.60 15.20 -6.82
C ALA A 121 -0.57 15.72 -5.78
N PRO A 122 0.60 16.23 -6.16
CA PRO A 122 1.10 16.44 -7.53
C PRO A 122 1.56 15.16 -8.23
N LEU A 123 1.72 14.06 -7.48
CA LEU A 123 2.03 12.74 -8.01
C LEU A 123 1.14 11.70 -7.30
N PRO A 124 0.53 10.75 -8.02
CA PRO A 124 -0.18 9.63 -7.41
C PRO A 124 0.76 8.79 -6.55
N MET A 125 0.47 8.73 -5.25
CA MET A 125 1.25 7.97 -4.29
C MET A 125 0.44 7.57 -3.06
N MET A 126 0.91 6.52 -2.37
CA MET A 126 0.31 6.02 -1.15
C MET A 126 1.38 5.51 -0.18
N LEU A 127 1.13 5.72 1.11
CA LEU A 127 1.91 5.18 2.22
C LEU A 127 1.10 4.04 2.86
N LEU A 128 1.63 2.84 2.72
CA LEU A 128 1.03 1.62 3.24
C LEU A 128 1.90 1.04 4.35
N GLU A 129 1.29 0.23 5.19
CA GLU A 129 1.99 -0.64 6.13
C GLU A 129 2.92 -1.61 5.42
N ASP A 130 4.12 -1.74 5.97
CA ASP A 130 5.10 -2.72 5.49
C ASP A 130 4.77 -4.11 6.05
N LEU A 131 4.08 -4.91 5.24
CA LEU A 131 3.71 -6.28 5.60
C LEU A 131 4.93 -7.20 5.85
N SER A 132 6.09 -6.91 5.25
CA SER A 132 7.30 -7.70 5.49
C SER A 132 7.82 -7.53 6.92
N ALA A 133 7.60 -6.34 7.51
CA ALA A 133 7.91 -6.09 8.92
C ALA A 133 6.96 -6.83 9.88
N VAL A 134 5.79 -7.26 9.39
CA VAL A 134 4.77 -8.00 10.15
C VAL A 134 4.78 -9.50 9.77
N ASN A 135 5.89 -10.01 9.23
CA ASN A 135 6.12 -11.41 8.87
C ASN A 135 5.20 -12.01 7.79
N TYR A 136 4.51 -11.20 6.99
CA TYR A 136 3.81 -11.71 5.81
C TYR A 136 4.82 -12.08 4.73
N LYS A 137 4.56 -13.20 4.05
CA LYS A 137 5.36 -13.66 2.90
C LYS A 137 4.51 -13.63 1.64
N LEU A 138 5.15 -13.26 0.54
CA LEU A 138 4.54 -13.36 -0.78
C LEU A 138 4.27 -14.84 -1.08
N THR A 139 3.03 -15.17 -1.40
CA THR A 139 2.67 -16.51 -1.88
C THR A 139 3.10 -16.66 -3.35
N GLU A 140 3.44 -17.88 -3.78
CA GLU A 140 3.94 -18.13 -5.13
C GLU A 140 2.93 -17.68 -6.19
N ARG A 141 3.38 -16.88 -7.17
CA ARG A 141 2.55 -16.35 -8.26
C ARG A 141 2.05 -17.43 -9.25
N ARG A 142 2.53 -18.68 -9.13
CA ARG A 142 2.17 -19.82 -9.99
C ARG A 142 1.83 -21.06 -9.15
N ARG A 143 0.57 -21.15 -8.71
CA ARG A 143 -0.25 -22.38 -8.62
C ARG A 143 -1.46 -22.11 -7.72
N VAL A 144 -2.50 -21.52 -8.28
CA VAL A 144 -3.87 -21.77 -7.80
C VAL A 144 -4.49 -22.71 -8.81
N ALA A 145 -4.17 -24.00 -8.70
CA ALA A 145 -5.09 -25.02 -9.19
C ALA A 145 -6.28 -24.99 -8.22
N LEU A 146 -7.49 -24.87 -8.77
CA LEU A 146 -8.71 -25.06 -8.01
C LEU A 146 -8.60 -26.36 -7.18
N HIS A 147 -8.97 -26.26 -5.90
CA HIS A 147 -9.07 -27.35 -4.92
C HIS A 147 -7.77 -28.04 -4.50
N GLU A 148 -7.12 -27.51 -3.47
CA GLU A 148 -6.58 -28.36 -2.40
C GLU A 148 -6.53 -27.62 -1.06
N LYS A 149 -7.17 -28.20 -0.03
CA LYS A 149 -7.13 -27.74 1.35
C LYS A 149 -5.69 -27.85 1.87
N VAL A 150 -4.93 -26.78 1.83
CA VAL A 150 -3.74 -26.64 2.67
C VAL A 150 -4.20 -26.00 3.97
N ARG A 151 -4.42 -26.84 4.99
CA ARG A 151 -4.43 -26.40 6.39
C ARG A 151 -3.05 -25.78 6.68
N ALA A 152 -3.00 -24.46 6.76
CA ALA A 152 -1.92 -23.74 7.40
C ALA A 152 -2.58 -22.72 8.34
N ASP A 153 -2.17 -22.77 9.61
CA ASP A 153 -2.51 -21.79 10.63
C ASP A 153 -2.33 -20.35 10.13
N CYS A 154 -3.35 -19.53 10.38
CA CYS A 154 -3.39 -18.06 10.25
C CYS A 154 -2.72 -17.49 8.98
N GLY A 155 -3.44 -17.51 7.86
CA GLY A 155 -3.08 -16.78 6.64
C GLY A 155 -4.32 -16.18 5.99
N VAL A 156 -4.48 -14.86 6.11
CA VAL A 156 -5.62 -14.14 5.57
C VAL A 156 -5.62 -14.18 4.04
N GLU A 157 -6.58 -14.89 3.47
CA GLU A 157 -6.83 -14.95 2.02
C GLU A 157 -7.82 -13.83 1.64
N VAL A 158 -7.32 -12.74 1.06
CA VAL A 158 -8.15 -11.63 0.58
C VAL A 158 -8.60 -11.95 -0.83
N ARG A 159 -9.74 -12.62 -0.95
CA ARG A 159 -10.35 -12.99 -2.23
C ARG A 159 -11.29 -11.88 -2.72
N LEU A 160 -10.78 -10.99 -3.58
CA LEU A 160 -11.62 -10.11 -4.40
C LEU A 160 -12.07 -10.89 -5.65
N SER A 161 -13.24 -11.54 -5.58
CA SER A 161 -13.90 -12.09 -6.76
C SER A 161 -14.61 -10.96 -7.52
N VAL A 162 -13.98 -10.43 -8.56
CA VAL A 162 -14.68 -9.64 -9.57
C VAL A 162 -15.47 -10.61 -10.44
N HIS A 163 -16.78 -10.73 -10.21
CA HIS A 163 -17.67 -11.39 -11.16
C HIS A 163 -17.84 -10.48 -12.37
N SER A 164 -17.15 -10.77 -13.48
CA SER A 164 -17.58 -10.27 -14.78
C SER A 164 -18.84 -11.03 -15.17
N THR A 165 -20.02 -10.46 -14.94
CA THR A 165 -21.22 -10.92 -15.64
C THR A 165 -21.07 -10.50 -17.09
N GLY A 166 -20.64 -11.46 -17.91
CA GLY A 166 -20.71 -11.36 -19.37
C GLY A 166 -22.18 -11.21 -19.77
N SER A 167 -22.51 -10.11 -20.43
CA SER A 167 -23.72 -9.98 -21.21
C SER A 167 -23.41 -10.47 -22.62
N GLU A 168 -23.82 -11.70 -22.91
CA GLU A 168 -23.97 -12.21 -24.27
C GLU A 168 -24.94 -11.28 -25.02
N CYS A 169 -24.43 -10.53 -26.00
CA CYS A 169 -25.29 -9.91 -27.00
C CYS A 169 -25.67 -10.97 -28.03
N LEU A 170 -26.90 -11.47 -27.89
CA LEU A 170 -27.61 -12.23 -28.93
C LEU A 170 -27.71 -11.39 -30.20
N THR A 171 -27.02 -11.80 -31.27
CA THR A 171 -27.40 -11.45 -32.64
C THR A 171 -28.62 -12.26 -33.02
N THR A 172 -29.71 -11.57 -33.36
CA THR A 172 -30.84 -12.10 -34.12
C THR A 172 -30.84 -11.44 -35.48
#